data_AF-A0A5P8JSY6-F1
#
_entry.id   AF-A0A5P8JSY6-F1
#
_cell.length_a   1.000
_cell.length_b   1.000
_cell.length_c   1.000
_cell.angle_alpha   90.00
_cell.angle_beta   90.00
_cell.angle_gamma   90.00
#
_symmetry.space_group_name_H-M   'P 1'
#
loop_
_entity.id
_entity.type
_entity.pdbx_description
1 polymer ?
#
loop_
_entity_poly.entity_id
_entity_poly.type
_entity_poly.pdbx_seq_one_letter_code
_entity_poly.pdbx_strand_id
1 'polypeptide(L)'
;MANPTMNFREFDGYMLEGGFKYTMLVMANLEEAKMYLDQAKATGKQKYYEEAYVSQLDALDVAEFEKKYGPTIEPVMNYMPAGVRDWLHGIRKRWRKYVMKIRES
;
A
#
# COMPACT_ATOMS: atom_id res chain seq x y z
N MET A 1 -20.02 0.55 15.16
CA MET A 1 -19.73 -0.68 14.41
C MET A 1 -18.24 -0.69 14.14
N ALA A 2 -17.52 -1.76 14.47
CA ALA A 2 -16.12 -1.88 14.11
C ALA A 2 -16.05 -2.10 12.59
N ASN A 3 -15.56 -1.11 11.84
CA ASN A 3 -15.27 -1.34 10.43
C ASN A 3 -14.18 -2.40 10.35
N PRO A 4 -14.35 -3.47 9.55
CA PRO A 4 -13.32 -4.47 9.36
C PRO A 4 -12.16 -3.81 8.62
N THR A 5 -11.25 -3.22 9.36
CA THR A 5 -9.97 -2.76 8.82
C THR A 5 -9.08 -3.98 8.81
N MET A 6 -8.75 -4.43 7.60
CA MET A 6 -7.78 -5.50 7.41
C MET A 6 -6.45 -5.04 8.01
N ASN A 7 -5.92 -5.82 8.94
CA ASN A 7 -4.61 -5.53 9.49
C ASN A 7 -3.52 -5.89 8.47
N PHE A 8 -2.31 -5.40 8.67
CA PHE A 8 -1.25 -5.57 7.67
C PHE A 8 -0.84 -7.04 7.46
N ARG A 9 -1.04 -7.92 8.46
CA ARG A 9 -0.74 -9.36 8.33
C ARG A 9 -1.77 -10.06 7.45
N GLU A 10 -3.05 -9.71 7.63
CA GLU A 10 -4.12 -10.19 6.76
C GLU A 10 -3.88 -9.72 5.31
N PHE A 11 -3.48 -8.47 5.11
CA PHE A 11 -3.12 -7.96 3.78
C PHE A 11 -1.96 -8.75 3.14
N ASP A 12 -0.85 -8.97 3.88
CA ASP A 12 0.29 -9.76 3.35
C ASP A 12 -0.13 -11.21 3.07
N GLY A 13 -1.06 -11.77 3.85
CA GLY A 13 -1.70 -13.07 3.58
C GLY A 13 -2.35 -13.11 2.19
N TYR A 14 -3.25 -12.16 1.89
CA TYR A 14 -3.86 -12.07 0.55
C TYR A 14 -2.83 -11.87 -0.56
N MET A 15 -1.81 -11.04 -0.32
CA MET A 15 -0.73 -10.83 -1.29
C MET A 15 0.02 -12.13 -1.60
N LEU A 16 0.32 -12.93 -0.57
CA LEU A 16 1.03 -14.20 -0.71
C LEU A 16 0.17 -15.27 -1.40
N GLU A 17 -1.08 -15.44 -0.96
CA GLU A 17 -2.03 -16.40 -1.55
C GLU A 17 -2.29 -16.08 -3.03
N GLY A 18 -2.44 -14.79 -3.35
CA GLY A 18 -2.62 -14.31 -4.72
C GLY A 18 -1.34 -14.36 -5.57
N GLY A 19 -0.17 -14.64 -4.99
CA GLY A 19 1.11 -14.56 -5.69
C GLY A 19 1.41 -13.15 -6.23
N PHE A 20 0.92 -12.13 -5.54
CA PHE A 20 1.05 -10.73 -5.91
C PHE A 20 2.40 -10.16 -5.45
N LYS A 21 2.76 -9.00 -6.02
CA LYS A 21 4.02 -8.30 -5.71
C LYS A 21 3.73 -6.94 -5.09
N TYR A 22 4.56 -6.57 -4.11
CA TYR A 22 4.65 -5.18 -3.64
C TYR A 22 5.41 -4.34 -4.66
N THR A 23 4.71 -3.96 -5.74
CA THR A 23 5.17 -2.97 -6.73
C THR A 23 5.09 -1.56 -6.15
N MET A 24 5.64 -0.60 -6.86
CA MET A 24 5.69 0.80 -6.42
C MET A 24 4.29 1.38 -6.20
N LEU A 25 3.34 1.09 -7.11
CA LEU A 25 1.99 1.61 -7.00
C LEU A 25 1.22 0.96 -5.84
N VAL A 26 1.37 -0.35 -5.66
CA VAL A 26 0.82 -1.05 -4.48
C VAL A 26 1.35 -0.43 -3.18
N MET A 27 2.66 -0.19 -3.09
CA MET A 27 3.27 0.43 -1.91
C MET A 27 2.82 1.89 -1.71
N ALA A 28 2.51 2.62 -2.78
CA ALA A 28 2.00 3.98 -2.68
C ALA A 28 0.56 4.01 -2.11
N ASN A 29 -0.32 3.13 -2.57
CA ASN A 29 -1.67 2.99 -2.02
C ASN A 29 -1.64 2.58 -0.54
N LEU A 30 -0.71 1.71 -0.16
CA LEU A 30 -0.50 1.34 1.24
C LEU A 30 0.03 2.50 2.10
N GLU A 31 0.90 3.36 1.55
CA GLU A 31 1.35 4.58 2.25
C GLU A 31 0.17 5.53 2.48
N GLU A 32 -0.70 5.70 1.49
CA GLU A 32 -1.92 6.50 1.62
C GLU A 32 -2.87 5.92 2.67
N ALA A 33 -3.12 4.61 2.64
CA ALA A 33 -3.91 3.91 3.66
C ALA A 33 -3.36 4.17 5.07
N LYS A 34 -2.03 4.12 5.23
CA LYS A 34 -1.37 4.43 6.49
C LYS A 34 -1.60 5.90 6.91
N MET A 35 -1.51 6.85 5.98
CA MET A 35 -1.76 8.26 6.26
C MET A 35 -3.18 8.50 6.77
N TYR A 36 -4.20 7.90 6.13
CA TYR A 36 -5.56 7.98 6.61
C TYR A 36 -5.74 7.33 7.98
N LEU A 37 -5.14 6.15 8.22
CA LEU A 37 -5.22 5.50 9.52
C LEU A 37 -4.58 6.34 10.63
N ASP A 38 -3.45 7.00 10.37
CA ASP A 38 -2.81 7.89 11.33
C ASP A 38 -3.70 9.12 11.63
N GLN A 39 -4.38 9.69 10.61
CA GLN A 39 -5.38 10.75 10.81
C GLN A 39 -6.61 10.27 11.58
N ALA A 40 -7.06 9.04 11.34
CA ALA A 40 -8.17 8.42 12.04
C ALA A 40 -7.86 8.26 13.53
N LYS A 41 -6.65 7.80 13.85
CA LYS A 41 -6.16 7.68 15.24
C LYS A 41 -6.01 9.03 15.93
N ALA A 42 -5.54 10.05 15.20
CA ALA A 42 -5.36 11.39 15.77
C ALA A 42 -6.69 12.11 16.03
N THR A 43 -7.71 11.90 15.19
CA THR A 43 -8.97 12.66 15.23
C THR A 43 -10.17 11.89 15.77
N GLY A 44 -10.09 10.55 15.80
CA GLY A 44 -11.22 9.66 16.10
C GLY A 44 -12.32 9.64 15.04
N LYS A 45 -12.13 10.29 13.88
CA LYS A 45 -13.17 10.38 12.85
C LYS A 45 -13.28 9.09 12.05
N GLN A 46 -14.50 8.55 11.99
CA GLN A 46 -14.82 7.32 11.27
C GLN A 46 -14.46 7.38 9.78
N LYS A 47 -14.68 8.54 9.15
CA LYS A 47 -14.38 8.76 7.73
C LYS A 47 -12.94 8.36 7.35
N TYR A 48 -11.96 8.66 8.20
CA TYR A 48 -10.56 8.32 7.91
C TYR A 48 -10.27 6.82 8.05
N TYR A 49 -11.01 6.09 8.90
CA TYR A 49 -10.92 4.63 8.91
C TYR A 49 -11.48 4.02 7.62
N GLU A 50 -12.53 4.61 7.06
CA GLU A 50 -13.12 4.19 5.78
C GLU A 50 -12.17 4.49 4.62
N GLU A 51 -11.59 5.69 4.55
CA GLU A 51 -10.59 6.05 3.53
C GLU A 51 -9.35 5.15 3.62
N ALA A 52 -8.88 4.83 4.83
CA ALA A 52 -7.77 3.89 5.01
C ALA A 52 -8.10 2.49 4.46
N TYR A 53 -9.31 2.00 4.70
CA TYR A 53 -9.76 0.70 4.21
C TYR A 53 -9.91 0.69 2.67
N VAL A 54 -10.47 1.74 2.09
CA VAL A 54 -10.58 1.88 0.62
C VAL A 54 -9.19 1.84 -0.03
N SER A 55 -8.22 2.61 0.48
CA SER A 55 -6.85 2.59 -0.05
C SER A 55 -6.16 1.23 0.09
N GLN A 56 -6.52 0.40 1.08
CA GLN A 56 -6.06 -0.98 1.17
C GLN A 56 -6.67 -1.86 0.08
N LEU A 57 -7.95 -1.70 -0.23
CA LEU A 57 -8.60 -2.43 -1.33
C LEU A 57 -8.01 -2.01 -2.68
N ASP A 58 -7.79 -0.71 -2.90
CA ASP A 58 -7.12 -0.21 -4.10
C ASP A 58 -5.72 -0.81 -4.28
N ALA A 59 -4.99 -1.04 -3.18
CA ALA A 59 -3.69 -1.71 -3.23
C ALA A 59 -3.81 -3.18 -3.70
N LEU A 60 -4.87 -3.90 -3.32
CA LEU A 60 -5.14 -5.26 -3.80
C LEU A 60 -5.58 -5.27 -5.27
N ASP A 61 -6.48 -4.36 -5.66
CA ASP A 61 -6.95 -4.25 -7.04
C ASP A 61 -5.80 -3.93 -8.00
N VAL A 62 -4.91 -3.01 -7.59
CA VAL A 62 -3.67 -2.72 -8.34
C VAL A 62 -2.76 -3.96 -8.40
N ALA A 63 -2.59 -4.67 -7.29
CA ALA A 63 -1.74 -5.86 -7.25
C ALA A 63 -2.25 -6.96 -8.20
N GLU A 64 -3.57 -7.16 -8.27
CA GLU A 64 -4.20 -8.08 -9.21
C GLU A 64 -4.04 -7.62 -10.67
N PHE A 65 -4.30 -6.34 -10.93
CA PHE A 65 -4.11 -5.74 -12.24
C PHE A 65 -2.67 -5.92 -12.74
N GLU A 66 -1.68 -5.55 -11.92
CA GLU A 66 -0.27 -5.59 -12.30
C GLU A 66 0.29 -7.00 -12.39
N LYS A 67 -0.31 -7.99 -11.71
CA LYS A 67 -0.01 -9.40 -11.97
C LYS A 67 -0.37 -9.80 -13.40
N LYS A 68 -1.46 -9.26 -13.94
CA LYS A 68 -1.96 -9.58 -15.29
C LYS A 68 -1.27 -8.76 -16.38
N TYR A 69 -1.01 -7.48 -16.14
CA TYR A 69 -0.58 -6.53 -17.17
C TYR A 69 0.84 -5.98 -16.98
N GLY A 70 1.49 -6.31 -15.86
CA GLY A 70 2.81 -5.79 -15.49
C GLY A 70 2.74 -4.50 -14.66
N PRO A 71 3.88 -4.05 -14.08
CA PRO A 71 3.92 -2.88 -13.21
C PRO A 71 3.63 -1.57 -13.96
N THR A 72 2.87 -0.68 -13.34
CA THR A 72 2.38 0.57 -13.94
C THR A 72 3.41 1.69 -13.83
N ILE A 73 4.06 1.83 -12.67
CA ILE A 73 4.89 2.99 -12.33
C ILE A 73 6.36 2.74 -12.65
N GLU A 74 6.86 1.54 -12.35
CA GLU A 74 8.26 1.18 -12.53
C GLU A 74 8.82 1.45 -13.93
N PRO A 75 8.10 1.16 -15.04
CA PRO A 75 8.62 1.40 -16.39
C PRO A 75 8.82 2.88 -16.72
N VAL A 76 8.06 3.78 -16.08
CA VAL A 76 8.05 5.21 -16.40
C VAL A 76 8.73 6.09 -15.34
N MET A 77 9.24 5.50 -14.25
CA MET A 77 9.88 6.25 -13.14
C MET A 77 10.99 7.22 -13.59
N ASN A 78 11.78 6.84 -14.60
CA ASN A 78 12.89 7.66 -15.10
C ASN A 78 12.43 8.94 -15.82
N TYR A 79 11.16 9.00 -16.23
CA TYR A 79 10.55 10.16 -16.88
C TYR A 79 9.77 11.03 -15.90
N MET A 80 9.61 10.60 -14.65
CA MET A 80 8.93 11.38 -13.62
C MET A 80 9.79 12.53 -13.11
N PRO A 81 9.18 13.65 -12.65
CA PRO A 81 9.89 14.72 -11.95
C PRO A 81 10.70 14.18 -10.76
N ALA A 82 11.88 14.78 -10.52
CA ALA A 82 12.80 14.33 -9.48
C ALA A 82 12.13 14.20 -8.09
N GLY A 83 11.35 15.20 -7.68
CA GLY A 83 10.65 15.16 -6.39
C GLY A 83 9.67 14.00 -6.24
N VAL A 84 8.97 13.64 -7.33
CA VAL A 84 8.05 12.48 -7.34
C VAL A 84 8.84 11.18 -7.25
N ARG A 85 9.93 11.06 -8.00
CA ARG A 85 10.81 9.89 -8.00
C ARG A 85 11.42 9.64 -6.63
N ASP A 86 11.94 10.69 -6.00
CA ASP A 86 12.56 10.62 -4.67
C ASP A 86 11.54 10.20 -3.61
N TRP A 87 10.32 10.76 -3.69
CA TRP A 87 9.22 10.38 -2.83
C TRP A 87 8.85 8.89 -2.96
N LEU A 88 8.69 8.40 -4.20
CA LEU A 88 8.41 6.98 -4.49
C LEU A 88 9.54 6.06 -4.01
N HIS A 89 10.80 6.43 -4.21
CA HIS A 89 11.93 5.67 -3.67
C HIS A 89 11.91 5.63 -2.13
N GLY A 90 11.53 6.72 -1.48
CA GLY A 90 11.32 6.79 -0.04
C GLY A 90 10.25 5.79 0.44
N ILE A 91 9.09 5.77 -0.23
CA ILE A 91 8.00 4.81 0.03
C ILE A 91 8.51 3.37 -0.10
N ARG A 92 9.13 3.03 -1.23
CA ARG A 92 9.67 1.68 -1.47
C ARG A 92 10.64 1.23 -0.37
N LYS A 93 11.51 2.12 0.10
CA LYS A 93 12.47 1.81 1.17
C LYS A 93 11.77 1.53 2.50
N ARG A 94 10.71 2.29 2.84
CA ARG A 94 9.92 2.07 4.06
C ARG A 94 9.15 0.76 4.00
N TRP A 95 8.38 0.54 2.93
CA TRP A 95 7.53 -0.64 2.79
C TRP A 95 8.30 -1.94 2.68
N ARG A 96 9.44 -1.97 1.99
CA ARG A 96 10.32 -3.15 2.01
C ARG A 96 10.70 -3.58 3.42
N LYS A 97 11.00 -2.62 4.31
CA LYS A 97 11.31 -2.93 5.71
C LYS A 97 10.09 -3.45 6.46
N TYR A 98 8.91 -2.88 6.24
CA TYR A 98 7.69 -3.36 6.89
C TYR A 98 7.31 -4.77 6.45
N VAL A 99 7.37 -5.05 5.15
CA VAL A 99 7.08 -6.38 4.57
C VAL A 99 8.10 -7.42 5.09
N MET A 100 9.38 -7.07 5.21
CA MET A 100 10.36 -7.99 5.82
C MET A 100 10.00 -8.30 7.28
N LYS A 101 9.74 -7.26 8.09
CA LYS A 101 9.43 -7.43 9.51
C LYS A 101 8.22 -8.32 9.74
N ILE A 102 7.16 -8.18 8.93
CA ILE A 102 5.94 -8.96 9.13
C ILE A 102 6.11 -10.43 8.72
N ARG A 103 7.03 -10.72 7.79
CA ARG A 103 7.35 -12.09 7.34
C ARG A 103 8.35 -12.82 8.23
N GLU A 104 9.11 -12.07 9.03
CA GLU A 104 10.01 -12.59 10.06
C GLU A 104 9.31 -12.83 11.41
N SER A 105 8.06 -12.37 11.57
CA SER A 105 7.25 -12.42 12.81
C SER A 105 6.14 -13.45 12.74
#